data_AF-A0A8J7B070-F1
#
_entry.id   AF-A0A8J7B070-F1
#
_cell.length_a   1.000
_cell.length_b   1.000
_cell.length_c   1.000
_cell.angle_alpha   90.00
_cell.angle_beta   90.00
_cell.angle_gamma   90.00
#
_symmetry.space_group_name_H-M   'P 1'
#
loop_
_entity.id
_entity.type
_entity.pdbx_description
1 polymer ?
#
loop_
_entity_poly.entity_id
_entity_poly.type
_entity_poly.pdbx_seq_one_letter_code
_entity_poly.pdbx_strand_id
1 'polypeptide(L)'
;MSQQFYIAIVLYESASTASDYQSLYEEEMVLVEASTEEEARAKGLEYAKHQESSYLNDSGETITQRFKCLVDVQQVLYDQFKDGTPLYARHFRNLDAYQAFEPLLSGKEL
;
A
#
# COMPACT_ATOMS: atom_id res chain seq x y z
N MET A 1 -8.96 -21.32 16.56
CA MET A 1 -9.15 -20.55 15.31
C MET A 1 -7.97 -20.89 14.42
N SER A 2 -8.18 -21.31 13.17
CA SER A 2 -7.07 -21.48 12.21
C SER A 2 -6.65 -20.10 11.70
N GLN A 3 -5.35 -19.82 11.66
CA GLN A 3 -4.85 -18.59 11.06
C GLN A 3 -5.08 -18.60 9.54
N GLN A 4 -5.44 -17.45 8.99
CA GLN A 4 -5.65 -17.20 7.57
C GLN A 4 -4.75 -16.05 7.13
N PHE A 5 -4.54 -15.94 5.83
CA PHE A 5 -3.81 -14.82 5.25
C PHE A 5 -4.76 -13.77 4.70
N TYR A 6 -4.41 -12.52 4.92
CA TYR A 6 -5.07 -11.33 4.42
C TYR A 6 -4.04 -10.47 3.68
N ILE A 7 -4.51 -9.70 2.71
CA ILE A 7 -3.74 -8.63 2.08
C ILE A 7 -4.31 -7.31 2.57
N ALA A 8 -3.46 -6.51 3.21
CA ALA A 8 -3.72 -5.13 3.58
C ALA A 8 -3.08 -4.20 2.56
N ILE A 9 -3.85 -3.26 2.01
CA ILE A 9 -3.32 -2.21 1.12
C ILE A 9 -3.15 -0.95 1.94
N VAL A 10 -1.91 -0.48 2.07
CA VAL A 10 -1.56 0.73 2.82
C VAL A 10 -1.04 1.80 1.88
N LEU A 11 -1.41 3.05 2.15
CA LEU A 11 -1.00 4.21 1.37
C LEU A 11 -0.11 5.11 2.20
N TYR A 12 1.06 5.46 1.66
CA TYR A 12 1.99 6.42 2.24
C TYR A 12 2.10 7.68 1.39
N GLU A 13 2.52 8.75 2.03
CA GLU A 13 3.04 9.96 1.39
C GLU A 13 4.50 10.12 1.77
N SER A 14 5.36 10.29 0.76
CA SER A 14 6.74 10.72 0.93
C SER A 14 6.83 12.20 0.57
N ALA A 15 7.19 13.03 1.56
CA ALA A 15 7.34 14.48 1.43
C ALA A 15 8.78 14.91 1.77
N SER A 16 9.27 15.99 1.15
CA SER A 16 10.57 16.60 1.47
C SER A 16 10.40 18.02 2.02
N THR A 17 11.39 18.51 2.76
CA THR A 17 11.49 19.91 3.16
C THR A 17 11.90 20.86 2.02
N ALA A 18 12.31 20.33 0.86
CA ALA A 18 12.65 21.14 -0.30
C ALA A 18 11.42 21.86 -0.89
N SER A 19 11.59 23.11 -1.30
CA SER A 19 10.48 24.00 -1.68
C SER A 19 9.79 23.64 -2.99
N ASP A 20 10.48 22.92 -3.86
CA ASP A 20 10.02 22.48 -5.17
C ASP A 20 9.64 20.99 -5.20
N TYR A 21 9.76 20.29 -4.07
CA TYR A 21 9.43 18.89 -3.99
C TYR A 21 7.93 18.66 -4.13
N GLN A 22 7.57 17.72 -5.00
CA GLN A 22 6.20 17.23 -5.13
C GLN A 22 6.07 15.91 -4.37
N SER A 23 5.08 15.82 -3.48
CA SER A 23 4.81 14.59 -2.73
C SER A 23 4.67 13.39 -3.67
N LEU A 24 5.34 12.31 -3.30
CA LEU A 24 5.12 11.00 -3.91
C LEU A 24 4.19 10.19 -3.02
N TYR A 25 3.40 9.32 -3.64
CA TYR A 25 2.49 8.42 -2.94
C TYR A 25 2.86 6.98 -3.26
N GLU A 26 2.87 6.13 -2.25
CA GLU A 26 3.23 4.72 -2.36
C GLU A 26 2.09 3.85 -1.86
N GLU A 27 1.59 2.95 -2.72
CA GLU A 27 0.65 1.90 -2.34
C GLU A 27 1.44 0.60 -2.10
N GLU A 28 1.41 0.08 -0.88
CA GLU A 28 2.06 -1.17 -0.50
C GLU A 28 1.01 -2.24 -0.19
N MET A 29 1.26 -3.48 -0.66
CA MET A 29 0.43 -4.65 -0.37
C MET A 29 1.12 -5.53 0.67
N VAL A 30 0.53 -5.61 1.85
CA VAL A 30 1.11 -6.26 3.03
C VAL A 30 0.38 -7.58 3.31
N LEU A 31 1.12 -8.68 3.39
CA LEU A 31 0.59 -9.95 3.83
C LEU A 31 0.43 -9.96 5.36
N VAL A 32 -0.77 -10.25 5.84
CA VAL A 32 -1.12 -10.27 7.26
C VAL A 32 -1.68 -11.64 7.64
N GLU A 33 -1.07 -12.28 8.62
CA GLU A 33 -1.63 -13.50 9.23
C GLU A 33 -2.58 -13.10 10.37
N ALA A 34 -3.83 -13.55 10.31
CA ALA A 34 -4.87 -13.21 11.30
C ALA A 34 -5.98 -14.27 11.35
N SER A 35 -6.75 -14.29 12.44
CA SER A 35 -7.91 -15.16 12.61
C SER A 35 -9.21 -14.52 12.10
N THR A 36 -9.27 -13.20 12.01
CA THR A 36 -10.44 -12.45 11.49
C THR A 36 -10.00 -11.22 10.69
N GLU A 37 -10.90 -10.64 9.91
CA GLU A 37 -10.65 -9.40 9.17
C GLU A 37 -10.36 -8.22 10.11
N GLU A 38 -11.03 -8.12 11.25
CA GLU A 38 -10.80 -7.06 12.24
C GLU A 38 -9.39 -7.14 12.82
N GLU A 39 -8.91 -8.34 13.12
CA GLU A 39 -7.53 -8.56 13.56
C GLU A 39 -6.54 -8.21 12.43
N ALA A 40 -6.83 -8.62 11.19
CA ALA A 40 -6.00 -8.28 10.04
C ALA A 40 -5.90 -6.76 9.82
N ARG A 41 -7.03 -6.03 9.95
CA ARG A 41 -7.07 -4.57 9.89
C ARG A 41 -6.26 -3.92 11.00
N ALA A 42 -6.39 -4.40 12.23
CA ALA A 42 -5.61 -3.90 13.36
C ALA A 42 -4.10 -4.07 13.13
N LYS A 43 -3.67 -5.27 12.71
CA LYS A 43 -2.28 -5.58 12.36
C LYS A 43 -1.76 -4.74 11.19
N GLY A 44 -2.57 -4.57 10.14
CA GLY A 44 -2.22 -3.72 9.00
C GLY A 44 -2.04 -2.24 9.39
N LEU A 45 -2.90 -1.71 10.26
CA LEU A 45 -2.75 -0.36 10.81
C LEU A 45 -1.51 -0.20 11.70
N GLU A 46 -1.24 -1.19 12.54
CA GLU A 46 -0.05 -1.22 13.41
C GLU A 46 1.21 -1.23 12.55
N TYR A 47 1.31 -2.16 11.60
CA TYR A 47 2.39 -2.18 10.60
C TYR A 47 2.55 -0.81 9.95
N ALA A 48 1.46 -0.24 9.42
CA ALA A 48 1.55 0.97 8.65
C ALA A 48 2.10 2.16 9.44
N LYS A 49 1.68 2.31 10.69
CA LYS A 49 2.18 3.34 11.60
C LYS A 49 3.63 3.13 12.00
N HIS A 50 4.06 1.87 12.14
CA HIS A 50 5.45 1.55 12.46
C HIS A 50 6.43 1.90 11.33
N GLN A 51 5.96 1.96 10.09
CA GLN A 51 6.76 2.33 8.92
C GLN A 51 6.89 3.86 8.72
N GLU A 52 6.16 4.68 9.48
CA GLU A 52 6.36 6.12 9.44
C GLU A 52 7.79 6.47 9.87
N SER A 53 8.48 7.26 9.05
CA SER A 53 9.90 7.54 9.27
C SER A 53 10.26 8.93 8.76
N SER A 54 11.40 9.43 9.25
CA SER A 54 11.99 10.66 8.76
C SER A 54 13.50 10.53 8.77
N TYR A 55 14.14 10.88 7.66
CA TYR A 55 15.58 10.78 7.50
C TYR A 55 16.12 11.90 6.59
N LEU A 56 17.42 12.14 6.67
CA LEU A 56 18.12 13.06 5.76
C LEU A 56 18.56 12.28 4.52
N ASN A 57 18.21 12.78 3.34
CA ASN A 57 18.76 12.26 2.08
C ASN A 57 20.19 12.79 1.84
N ASP A 58 20.83 12.32 0.77
CA ASP A 58 22.19 12.72 0.40
C ASP A 58 22.34 14.21 0.06
N SER A 59 21.22 14.88 -0.25
CA SER A 59 21.15 16.32 -0.50
C SER A 59 20.96 17.15 0.78
N GLY A 60 20.89 16.51 1.94
CA GLY A 60 20.67 17.16 3.24
C GLY A 60 19.22 17.60 3.48
N GLU A 61 18.29 17.14 2.66
CA GLU A 61 16.86 17.42 2.80
C GLU A 61 16.22 16.38 3.70
N THR A 62 15.25 16.79 4.51
CA THR A 62 14.51 15.84 5.34
C THR A 62 13.38 15.23 4.53
N ILE A 63 13.48 13.92 4.26
CA ILE A 63 12.39 13.12 3.73
C ILE A 63 11.55 12.61 4.89
N THR A 64 10.24 12.74 4.81
CA THR A 64 9.28 12.21 5.77
C THR A 64 8.28 11.31 5.05
N GLN A 65 8.25 10.04 5.47
CA GLN A 65 7.24 9.07 5.05
C GLN A 65 6.12 9.05 6.09
N ARG A 66 4.89 9.33 5.65
CA ARG A 66 3.71 9.41 6.51
C ARG A 66 2.66 8.42 6.06
N PHE A 67 2.07 7.73 7.01
CA PHE A 67 0.93 6.88 6.75
C PHE A 67 -0.29 7.76 6.42
N LYS A 68 -0.97 7.48 5.30
CA LYS A 68 -2.16 8.22 4.86
C LYS A 68 -3.43 7.47 5.17
N CYS A 69 -3.51 6.22 4.74
CA CYS A 69 -4.67 5.37 5.05
C CYS A 69 -4.40 3.89 4.79
N LEU A 70 -5.19 3.06 5.48
CA LEU A 70 -5.37 1.66 5.13
C LEU A 70 -6.51 1.61 4.10
N VAL A 71 -6.15 1.41 2.84
CA VAL A 71 -7.05 1.49 1.68
C VAL A 71 -8.05 0.33 1.70
N ASP A 72 -7.56 -0.88 1.94
CA ASP A 72 -8.38 -2.09 1.91
C ASP A 72 -7.73 -3.22 2.74
N VAL A 73 -8.55 -4.16 3.19
CA VAL A 73 -8.11 -5.44 3.77
C VAL A 73 -9.04 -6.53 3.28
N GLN A 74 -8.49 -7.53 2.61
CA GLN A 74 -9.25 -8.70 2.15
C GLN A 74 -8.49 -9.97 2.47
N GLN A 75 -9.23 -11.05 2.75
CA GLN A 75 -8.64 -12.37 2.84
C GLN A 75 -8.02 -12.75 1.49
N VAL A 76 -6.89 -13.45 1.51
CA VAL A 76 -6.29 -14.01 0.30
C VAL A 76 -7.29 -14.92 -0.39
N LEU A 77 -7.36 -14.84 -1.72
CA LEU A 77 -8.41 -15.47 -2.53
C LEU A 77 -8.41 -17.01 -2.48
N TYR A 78 -7.28 -17.63 -2.14
CA TYR A 78 -7.09 -19.07 -2.16
C TYR A 78 -6.18 -19.53 -1.01
N ASP A 79 -6.49 -20.71 -0.46
CA ASP A 79 -5.69 -21.33 0.62
C ASP A 79 -4.46 -22.10 0.11
N GLN A 80 -4.34 -22.29 -1.20
CA GLN A 80 -3.23 -22.99 -1.86
C GLN A 80 -2.69 -22.16 -3.02
N PHE A 81 -1.37 -21.98 -3.05
CA PHE A 81 -0.68 -21.20 -4.08
C PHE A 81 0.02 -22.09 -5.10
N LYS A 82 -0.15 -21.74 -6.36
CA LYS A 82 0.62 -22.25 -7.49
C LYS A 82 0.92 -21.09 -8.43
N ASP A 83 1.78 -21.33 -9.40
CA ASP A 83 2.10 -20.34 -10.42
C ASP A 83 0.81 -19.80 -11.06
N GLY A 84 0.66 -18.47 -11.05
CA GLY A 84 -0.50 -17.78 -11.56
C GLY A 84 -1.69 -17.66 -10.60
N THR A 85 -1.61 -18.13 -9.35
CA THR A 85 -2.67 -17.87 -8.36
C THR A 85 -2.72 -16.38 -8.01
N PRO A 86 -3.85 -15.68 -8.22
CA PRO A 86 -3.98 -14.29 -7.79
C PRO A 86 -4.14 -14.23 -6.27
N LEU A 87 -3.42 -13.28 -5.65
CA LEU A 87 -3.43 -13.12 -4.19
C LEU A 87 -4.48 -12.10 -3.72
N TYR A 88 -4.78 -11.12 -4.56
CA TYR A 88 -5.69 -10.02 -4.27
C TYR A 88 -6.40 -9.58 -5.56
N ALA A 89 -7.65 -9.15 -5.44
CA ALA A 89 -8.40 -8.53 -6.53
C ALA A 89 -9.36 -7.48 -5.96
N ARG A 90 -9.51 -6.36 -6.66
CA ARG A 90 -10.51 -5.33 -6.33
C ARG A 90 -11.33 -4.95 -7.54
N HIS A 91 -12.60 -4.65 -7.29
CA HIS A 91 -13.50 -4.12 -8.30
C HIS A 91 -13.60 -2.60 -8.16
N PHE A 92 -13.58 -1.89 -9.27
CA PHE A 92 -13.79 -0.45 -9.33
C PHE A 92 -14.68 -0.10 -10.53
N ARG A 93 -15.35 1.06 -10.47
CA ARG A 93 -16.34 1.45 -11.51
C ARG A 93 -15.82 2.50 -12.49
N ASN A 94 -14.88 3.33 -12.08
CA ASN A 94 -14.43 4.47 -12.86
C ASN A 94 -13.10 4.15 -13.57
N LEU A 95 -13.18 3.73 -14.83
CA LEU A 95 -12.01 3.40 -15.63
C LEU A 95 -11.16 4.64 -15.96
N ASP A 96 -11.79 5.78 -16.23
CA ASP A 96 -11.07 7.02 -16.57
C ASP A 96 -10.20 7.50 -15.40
N ALA A 97 -10.70 7.38 -14.17
CA ALA A 97 -9.90 7.69 -12.98
C ALA A 97 -8.73 6.73 -12.79
N TYR A 98 -8.90 5.44 -13.11
CA TYR A 98 -7.80 4.47 -13.05
C TYR A 98 -6.74 4.77 -14.10
N GLN A 99 -7.13 5.16 -15.32
CA GLN A 99 -6.21 5.59 -16.38
C GLN A 99 -5.45 6.87 -16.03
N ALA A 100 -6.09 7.81 -15.33
CA ALA A 100 -5.43 9.02 -14.86
C ALA A 100 -4.43 8.73 -13.72
N PHE A 101 -4.73 7.73 -12.88
CA PHE A 101 -3.87 7.31 -11.76
C PHE A 101 -2.66 6.50 -12.22
N GLU A 102 -2.81 5.56 -13.15
CA GLU A 102 -1.80 4.57 -13.52
C GLU A 102 -1.00 5.00 -14.76
N PRO A 103 0.24 5.53 -14.60
CA PRO A 103 1.02 6.04 -15.72
C PRO A 103 1.41 4.95 -16.72
N LEU A 104 1.54 3.70 -16.27
CA LEU A 104 1.92 2.57 -17.12
C LEU A 104 0.84 2.22 -18.15
N LEU A 105 -0.42 2.61 -17.94
CA LEU A 105 -1.47 2.46 -18.96
C LEU A 105 -1.27 3.38 -20.15
N SER A 106 -0.57 4.52 -19.95
CA SER A 106 -0.26 5.47 -21.03
C SER A 106 1.04 5.15 -21.75
N GLY A 107 1.80 4.15 -21.30
CA GLY A 107 3.12 3.79 -21.83
C GLY A 107 4.21 4.82 -21.54
N LYS A 108 4.02 5.71 -20.56
CA LYS A 108 5.03 6.67 -20.11
C LYS A 108 5.76 6.10 -18.90
N GLU A 109 7.09 6.14 -18.91
CA GLU A 109 7.91 5.82 -17.73
C GLU A 109 7.76 6.94 -16.68
N LEU A 110 7.86 6.55 -15.40
CA LEU A 110 7.84 7.43 -14.22
C LEU A 110 9.11 8.31 -14.16
#